data_AF-A0A7K1VK96-F1
#
_entry.id   AF-A0A7K1VK96-F1
#
_cell.length_a   1.000
_cell.length_b   1.000
_cell.length_c   1.000
_cell.angle_alpha   90.00
_cell.angle_beta   90.00
_cell.angle_gamma   90.00
#
_symmetry.space_group_name_H-M   'P 1'
#
loop_
_entity.id
_entity.type
_entity.pdbx_description
1 polymer ?
#
loop_
_entity_poly.entity_id
_entity_poly.type
_entity_poly.pdbx_seq_one_letter_code
_entity_poly.pdbx_strand_id
1 'polypeptide(L)'
;MIEANKMLFQQLVSYSGERGYNVTNANAVRWVHANDDADAVLIGATLRESMSFGRFRHLAWLEFDKVDYVCSVGFEGELRDPNLLFIDDVQGFDVCLLTELRVSPNASAVKVYNIVEASSRDTDSAYVGHDNALVTGLYPPIKVYRSVTPISSEVVWSSFLDFSANELEYGGSWIDKELAGLLSQLAQKSLESLPYAELCRSTLELDPRSLFMSLYRCIEATYAHDKASMLKNALSIEASWNEIASVLEKQMSWRPLEETSLISVLSLAKDEDLREICACLGVNLTDETGVQSAAGRAIYKLRNHIVHYRPAHSPVKVSGFDWNRICKALLAIAEDVFVVAYGKVEVSNSTT
;
A
#
# COMPACT_ATOMS: atom_id res chain seq x y z
N MET A 1 -24.89 1.02 13.33
CA MET A 1 -25.89 1.96 12.75
C MET A 1 -25.97 3.31 13.46
N ILE A 2 -26.54 3.43 14.69
CA ILE A 2 -26.80 4.73 15.34
C ILE A 2 -25.49 5.51 15.60
N GLU A 3 -24.47 4.85 16.15
CA GLU A 3 -23.22 5.54 16.49
C GLU A 3 -22.43 5.96 15.24
N ALA A 4 -22.39 5.13 14.20
CA ALA A 4 -21.74 5.47 12.93
C ALA A 4 -22.39 6.70 12.28
N ASN A 5 -23.72 6.71 12.15
CA ASN A 5 -24.44 7.88 11.61
C ASN A 5 -24.22 9.13 12.47
N LYS A 6 -24.28 9.00 13.79
CA LYS A 6 -24.01 10.10 14.72
C LYS A 6 -22.59 10.64 14.54
N MET A 7 -21.58 9.78 14.43
CA MET A 7 -20.20 10.18 14.18
C MET A 7 -20.05 10.89 12.83
N LEU A 8 -20.66 10.35 11.76
CA LEU A 8 -20.64 10.94 10.43
C LEU A 8 -21.20 12.37 10.43
N PHE A 9 -22.40 12.55 10.98
CA PHE A 9 -23.04 13.87 11.02
C PHE A 9 -22.33 14.84 11.97
N GLN A 10 -21.77 14.36 13.09
CA GLN A 10 -20.92 15.19 13.96
C GLN A 10 -19.68 15.69 13.23
N GLN A 11 -19.06 14.85 12.40
CA GLN A 11 -17.92 15.24 11.56
C GLN A 11 -18.33 16.32 10.55
N LEU A 12 -19.48 16.16 9.87
CA LEU A 12 -19.98 17.13 8.89
C LEU A 12 -20.37 18.48 9.52
N VAL A 13 -21.00 18.45 10.70
CA VAL A 13 -21.32 19.64 11.50
C VAL A 13 -20.04 20.37 11.92
N SER A 14 -19.04 19.63 12.41
CA SER A 14 -17.76 20.21 12.81
C SER A 14 -17.03 20.82 11.61
N TYR A 15 -16.97 20.10 10.48
CA TYR A 15 -16.33 20.54 9.25
C TYR A 15 -16.90 21.88 8.74
N SER A 16 -18.22 22.02 8.74
CA SER A 16 -18.92 23.24 8.31
C SER A 16 -18.77 24.38 9.32
N GLY A 17 -18.90 24.10 10.63
CA GLY A 17 -18.75 25.07 11.71
C GLY A 17 -17.35 25.69 11.78
N GLU A 18 -16.29 24.89 11.66
CA GLU A 18 -14.90 25.36 11.58
C GLU A 18 -14.66 26.35 10.43
N ARG A 19 -15.53 26.34 9.42
CA ARG A 19 -15.45 27.19 8.22
C ARG A 19 -16.52 28.28 8.18
N GLY A 20 -17.17 28.55 9.32
CA GLY A 20 -18.11 29.66 9.48
C GLY A 20 -19.58 29.36 9.14
N TYR A 21 -19.93 28.10 8.89
CA TYR A 21 -21.30 27.67 8.58
C TYR A 21 -21.85 26.81 9.73
N ASN A 22 -22.44 27.47 10.72
CA ASN A 22 -22.97 26.78 11.91
C ASN A 22 -24.36 26.20 11.65
N VAL A 23 -24.50 24.89 11.82
CA VAL A 23 -25.78 24.16 11.80
C VAL A 23 -26.61 24.53 13.03
N THR A 24 -27.89 24.89 12.84
CA THR A 24 -28.74 25.48 13.91
C THR A 24 -28.90 24.50 15.09
N ASN A 25 -29.12 23.23 14.79
CA ASN A 25 -29.24 22.15 15.77
C ASN A 25 -28.13 21.11 15.56
N ALA A 26 -26.90 21.48 15.94
CA ALA A 26 -25.70 20.65 15.78
C ALA A 26 -25.83 19.23 16.36
N ASN A 27 -26.58 19.06 17.45
CA ASN A 27 -26.76 17.78 18.14
C ASN A 27 -28.01 17.00 17.71
N ALA A 28 -28.80 17.53 16.76
CA ALA A 28 -30.02 16.85 16.32
C ALA A 28 -29.72 15.50 15.66
N VAL A 29 -30.61 14.54 15.88
CA VAL A 29 -30.44 13.17 15.39
C VAL A 29 -30.63 13.14 13.88
N ARG A 30 -29.58 12.70 13.18
CA ARG A 30 -29.53 12.57 11.72
C ARG A 30 -28.94 11.22 11.34
N TRP A 31 -29.43 10.67 10.23
CA TRP A 31 -28.89 9.46 9.63
C TRP A 31 -29.00 9.53 8.12
N VAL A 32 -28.18 8.73 7.44
CA VAL A 32 -28.28 8.51 6.01
C VAL A 32 -29.40 7.50 5.76
N HIS A 33 -30.37 7.87 4.93
CA HIS A 33 -31.37 6.95 4.43
C HIS A 33 -30.68 5.93 3.53
N ALA A 34 -30.93 4.65 3.78
CA ALA A 34 -30.31 3.57 3.06
C ALA A 34 -31.35 2.48 2.71
N ASN A 35 -31.00 1.60 1.78
CA ASN A 35 -31.80 0.42 1.43
C ASN A 35 -31.90 -0.59 2.59
N ASP A 36 -32.76 -1.61 2.42
CA ASP A 36 -33.04 -2.60 3.47
C ASP A 36 -31.80 -3.43 3.90
N ASP A 37 -30.83 -3.61 2.99
CA ASP A 37 -29.62 -4.42 3.23
C ASP A 37 -28.48 -3.62 3.87
N ALA A 38 -28.46 -2.30 3.67
CA ALA A 38 -27.40 -1.41 4.11
C ALA A 38 -27.27 -1.37 5.64
N ASP A 39 -28.38 -1.53 6.36
CA ASP A 39 -28.38 -1.61 7.83
C ASP A 39 -27.63 -2.86 8.31
N ALA A 40 -27.81 -3.99 7.64
CA ALA A 40 -27.09 -5.22 7.97
C ALA A 40 -25.59 -5.05 7.72
N VAL A 41 -25.21 -4.45 6.59
CA VAL A 41 -23.81 -4.11 6.27
C VAL A 41 -23.23 -3.19 7.33
N LEU A 42 -23.89 -2.08 7.66
CA LEU A 42 -23.39 -1.09 8.62
C LEU A 42 -23.30 -1.63 10.06
N ILE A 43 -24.02 -2.70 10.40
CA ILE A 43 -23.95 -3.36 11.70
C ILE A 43 -22.88 -4.46 11.70
N GLY A 44 -22.76 -5.22 10.61
CA GLY A 44 -21.93 -6.43 10.55
C GLY A 44 -20.53 -6.23 9.95
N ALA A 45 -20.31 -5.18 9.17
CA ALA A 45 -19.03 -4.94 8.50
C ALA A 45 -17.93 -4.62 9.52
N THR A 46 -16.79 -5.28 9.37
CA THR A 46 -15.62 -5.10 10.24
C THR A 46 -14.44 -4.64 9.41
N LEU A 47 -13.83 -3.51 9.77
CA LEU A 47 -12.56 -3.08 9.19
C LEU A 47 -11.42 -3.99 9.67
N ARG A 48 -10.84 -4.74 8.74
CA ARG A 48 -9.71 -5.65 8.99
C ARG A 48 -8.38 -4.93 8.88
N GLU A 49 -8.15 -4.25 7.76
CA GLU A 49 -6.92 -3.50 7.49
C GLU A 49 -7.22 -2.22 6.72
N SER A 50 -6.33 -1.23 6.84
CA SER A 50 -6.44 0.01 6.06
C SER A 50 -5.10 0.71 5.82
N MET A 51 -5.08 1.54 4.79
CA MET A 51 -4.00 2.48 4.51
C MET A 51 -4.57 3.84 4.11
N SER A 52 -3.92 4.91 4.55
CA SER A 52 -4.33 6.28 4.24
C SER A 52 -3.18 7.02 3.56
N PHE A 53 -3.53 7.82 2.54
CA PHE A 53 -2.62 8.66 1.77
C PHE A 53 -3.10 10.11 1.86
N GLY A 54 -2.59 10.82 2.87
CA GLY A 54 -3.07 12.16 3.17
C GLY A 54 -4.51 12.16 3.69
N ARG A 55 -5.33 13.14 3.26
CA ARG A 55 -6.66 13.41 3.83
C ARG A 55 -7.85 12.83 3.07
N PHE A 56 -7.64 12.45 1.80
CA PHE A 56 -8.73 12.14 0.87
C PHE A 56 -8.61 10.77 0.23
N ARG A 57 -7.47 10.10 0.39
CA ARG A 57 -7.21 8.81 -0.25
C ARG A 57 -7.03 7.73 0.79
N HIS A 58 -7.83 6.68 0.69
CA HIS A 58 -7.80 5.56 1.60
C HIS A 58 -8.03 4.24 0.84
N LEU A 59 -7.37 3.18 1.31
CA LEU A 59 -7.64 1.81 0.93
C LEU A 59 -8.03 1.04 2.19
N ALA A 60 -9.00 0.14 2.08
CA ALA A 60 -9.50 -0.62 3.21
C ALA A 60 -9.89 -2.04 2.80
N TRP A 61 -9.73 -2.96 3.75
CA TRP A 61 -10.28 -4.31 3.68
C TRP A 61 -11.34 -4.46 4.77
N LEU A 62 -12.56 -4.73 4.33
CA LEU A 62 -13.70 -5.01 5.19
C LEU A 62 -14.05 -6.50 5.10
N GLU A 63 -14.55 -7.04 6.20
CA GLU A 63 -15.23 -8.34 6.21
C GLU A 63 -16.70 -8.13 6.59
N PHE A 64 -17.62 -8.70 5.81
CA PHE A 64 -19.04 -8.73 6.12
C PHE A 64 -19.63 -10.09 5.72
N ASP A 65 -20.33 -10.74 6.65
CA ASP A 65 -20.90 -12.09 6.47
C ASP A 65 -19.88 -13.13 5.96
N LYS A 66 -18.67 -13.11 6.52
CA LYS A 66 -17.53 -13.96 6.11
C LYS A 66 -17.10 -13.79 4.64
N VAL A 67 -17.49 -12.69 4.02
CA VAL A 67 -17.05 -12.29 2.69
C VAL A 67 -16.14 -11.08 2.83
N ASP A 68 -15.03 -11.10 2.09
CA ASP A 68 -14.06 -10.03 2.08
C ASP A 68 -14.37 -8.99 1.00
N TYR A 69 -14.12 -7.73 1.33
CA TYR A 69 -14.33 -6.58 0.45
C TYR A 69 -13.08 -5.71 0.46
N VAL A 70 -12.60 -5.35 -0.73
CA VAL A 70 -11.54 -4.37 -0.91
C VAL A 70 -12.17 -3.06 -1.33
N CYS A 71 -11.87 -1.98 -0.61
CA CYS A 71 -12.51 -0.69 -0.78
C CYS A 71 -11.46 0.38 -1.06
N SER A 72 -11.83 1.36 -1.87
CA SER A 72 -11.02 2.56 -2.11
C SER A 72 -11.87 3.81 -1.93
N VAL A 73 -11.26 4.86 -1.37
CA VAL A 73 -11.84 6.19 -1.25
C VAL A 73 -10.88 7.19 -1.87
N GLY A 74 -11.35 8.03 -2.80
CA GLY A 74 -10.54 9.05 -3.47
C GLY A 74 -9.61 8.56 -4.57
N PHE A 75 -9.85 7.35 -5.06
CA PHE A 75 -9.16 6.75 -6.20
C PHE A 75 -10.06 6.79 -7.44
N GLU A 76 -9.52 7.26 -8.55
CA GLU A 76 -10.20 7.32 -9.84
C GLU A 76 -10.00 6.01 -10.61
N GLY A 77 -8.88 5.31 -10.40
CA GLY A 77 -8.58 4.02 -11.01
C GLY A 77 -9.61 2.93 -10.65
N GLU A 78 -9.84 2.02 -11.59
CA GLU A 78 -10.58 0.78 -11.35
C GLU A 78 -9.60 -0.38 -11.19
N LEU A 79 -9.94 -1.33 -10.32
CA LEU A 79 -9.17 -2.57 -10.23
C LEU A 79 -9.36 -3.43 -11.47
N ARG A 80 -8.27 -4.08 -11.87
CA ARG A 80 -8.25 -5.09 -12.93
C ARG A 80 -7.91 -6.47 -12.38
N ASP A 81 -8.36 -6.78 -11.16
CA ASP A 81 -8.22 -8.11 -10.56
C ASP A 81 -9.49 -8.94 -10.82
N PRO A 82 -9.40 -10.07 -11.56
CA PRO A 82 -10.54 -10.94 -11.83
C PRO A 82 -11.18 -11.55 -10.56
N ASN A 83 -10.47 -11.54 -9.42
CA ASN A 83 -11.00 -12.03 -8.14
C ASN A 83 -11.77 -10.96 -7.35
N LEU A 84 -11.81 -9.71 -7.83
CA LEU A 84 -12.46 -8.59 -7.17
C LEU A 84 -13.59 -8.04 -8.05
N LEU A 85 -14.83 -8.30 -7.65
CA LEU A 85 -16.04 -7.89 -8.37
C LEU A 85 -16.52 -6.53 -7.87
N PHE A 86 -16.57 -5.54 -8.76
CA PHE A 86 -17.09 -4.22 -8.42
C PHE A 86 -18.56 -4.29 -7.98
N ILE A 87 -18.92 -3.50 -6.97
CA ILE A 87 -20.28 -3.38 -6.45
C ILE A 87 -20.77 -1.96 -6.68
N ASP A 88 -21.86 -1.82 -7.45
CA ASP A 88 -22.49 -0.53 -7.72
C ASP A 88 -23.19 0.05 -6.47
N ASP A 89 -23.86 -0.80 -5.70
CA ASP A 89 -24.56 -0.40 -4.48
C ASP A 89 -23.64 -0.46 -3.26
N VAL A 90 -23.12 0.71 -2.88
CA VAL A 90 -22.20 0.87 -1.75
C VAL A 90 -22.90 1.26 -0.45
N GLN A 91 -24.24 1.30 -0.42
CA GLN A 91 -24.97 1.75 0.76
C GLN A 91 -24.68 0.86 1.97
N GLY A 92 -24.38 1.50 3.11
CA GLY A 92 -23.95 0.83 4.33
C GLY A 92 -22.43 0.70 4.41
N PHE A 93 -21.76 0.29 3.32
CA PHE A 93 -20.30 0.29 3.23
C PHE A 93 -19.75 1.70 3.25
N ASP A 94 -20.40 2.64 2.57
CA ASP A 94 -20.03 4.05 2.52
C ASP A 94 -20.01 4.70 3.92
N VAL A 95 -21.09 4.58 4.69
CA VAL A 95 -21.16 5.12 6.06
C VAL A 95 -20.14 4.43 6.95
N CYS A 96 -19.93 3.12 6.80
CA CYS A 96 -18.89 2.38 7.51
C CYS A 96 -17.49 2.93 7.18
N LEU A 97 -17.12 3.04 5.90
CA LEU A 97 -15.83 3.52 5.45
C LEU A 97 -15.57 4.97 5.87
N LEU A 98 -16.55 5.85 5.67
CA LEU A 98 -16.42 7.27 5.99
C LEU A 98 -16.18 7.51 7.49
N THR A 99 -16.79 6.68 8.34
CA THR A 99 -16.69 6.80 9.80
C THR A 99 -15.44 6.12 10.35
N GLU A 100 -15.17 4.87 9.94
CA GLU A 100 -14.01 4.09 10.39
C GLU A 100 -12.69 4.69 9.90
N LEU A 101 -12.62 5.14 8.64
CA LEU A 101 -11.42 5.76 8.06
C LEU A 101 -11.31 7.26 8.36
N ARG A 102 -12.36 7.87 8.91
CA ARG A 102 -12.47 9.31 9.20
C ARG A 102 -12.15 10.19 7.98
N VAL A 103 -12.68 9.80 6.83
CA VAL A 103 -12.46 10.48 5.55
C VAL A 103 -12.94 11.92 5.64
N SER A 104 -12.16 12.89 5.18
CA SER A 104 -12.62 14.28 5.16
C SER A 104 -13.49 14.60 3.94
N PRO A 105 -14.55 15.42 4.07
CA PRO A 105 -15.30 15.91 2.92
C PRO A 105 -14.40 16.70 1.95
N ASN A 106 -14.55 16.47 0.65
CA ASN A 106 -13.90 17.25 -0.41
C ASN A 106 -14.82 18.35 -0.99
N ALA A 107 -16.09 18.38 -0.59
CA ALA A 107 -17.05 19.43 -0.91
C ALA A 107 -16.82 20.73 -0.11
N SER A 108 -17.40 21.84 -0.59
CA SER A 108 -17.35 23.11 0.13
C SER A 108 -18.17 23.06 1.43
N ALA A 109 -17.76 23.86 2.43
CA ALA A 109 -18.48 23.96 3.71
C ALA A 109 -19.95 24.38 3.56
N VAL A 110 -20.25 25.25 2.58
CA VAL A 110 -21.62 25.65 2.23
C VAL A 110 -22.45 24.45 1.77
N LYS A 111 -21.88 23.62 0.89
CA LYS A 111 -22.58 22.43 0.36
C LYS A 111 -22.85 21.43 1.48
N VAL A 112 -21.84 21.19 2.34
CA VAL A 112 -21.99 20.36 3.55
C VAL A 112 -23.10 20.91 4.44
N TYR A 113 -23.06 22.19 4.76
CA TYR A 113 -24.07 22.88 5.59
C TYR A 113 -25.48 22.71 5.00
N ASN A 114 -25.66 23.01 3.72
CA ASN A 114 -26.98 22.92 3.07
C ASN A 114 -27.58 21.51 3.15
N ILE A 115 -26.75 20.46 3.02
CA ILE A 115 -27.22 19.08 3.10
C ILE A 115 -27.55 18.69 4.55
N VAL A 116 -26.70 19.06 5.51
CA VAL A 116 -26.88 18.72 6.93
C VAL A 116 -28.03 19.49 7.58
N GLU A 117 -28.23 20.76 7.22
CA GLU A 117 -29.27 21.63 7.78
C GLU A 117 -30.66 21.32 7.21
N ALA A 118 -30.74 20.62 6.06
CA ALA A 118 -31.99 20.40 5.34
C ALA A 118 -33.13 19.80 6.18
N SER A 119 -32.83 18.83 7.04
CA SER A 119 -33.80 18.24 7.97
C SER A 119 -33.09 17.47 9.10
N SER A 120 -33.85 17.12 10.14
CA SER A 120 -33.45 16.24 11.23
C SER A 120 -34.69 15.68 11.93
N ARG A 121 -34.52 14.61 12.71
CA ARG A 121 -35.62 14.01 13.49
C ARG A 121 -36.27 14.99 14.47
N ASP A 122 -35.50 15.95 14.96
CA ASP A 122 -35.96 16.94 15.94
C ASP A 122 -36.80 18.07 15.32
N THR A 123 -36.62 18.31 14.01
CA THR A 123 -37.31 19.38 13.28
C THR A 123 -38.45 18.89 12.40
N ASP A 124 -38.44 17.61 12.00
CA ASP A 124 -39.43 17.00 11.11
C ASP A 124 -39.84 15.61 11.62
N SER A 125 -41.12 15.46 11.96
CA SER A 125 -41.68 14.19 12.43
C SER A 125 -41.81 13.13 11.33
N ALA A 126 -41.75 13.53 10.06
CA ALA A 126 -41.71 12.65 8.89
C ALA A 126 -40.29 12.36 8.40
N TYR A 127 -39.26 12.71 9.18
CA TYR A 127 -37.86 12.51 8.80
C TYR A 127 -37.51 11.03 8.62
N VAL A 128 -37.06 10.68 7.40
CA VAL A 128 -36.66 9.32 7.00
C VAL A 128 -35.14 9.14 6.83
N GLY A 129 -34.36 10.19 7.07
CA GLY A 129 -32.92 10.25 6.80
C GLY A 129 -32.57 11.16 5.62
N HIS A 130 -31.29 11.47 5.45
CA HIS A 130 -30.76 12.17 4.28
C HIS A 130 -30.55 11.21 3.11
N ASP A 131 -30.79 11.67 1.89
CA ASP A 131 -30.46 10.91 0.67
C ASP A 131 -28.98 10.50 0.66
N ASN A 132 -28.74 9.20 0.45
CA ASN A 132 -27.40 8.61 0.42
C ASN A 132 -26.48 9.29 -0.60
N ALA A 133 -26.95 9.48 -1.83
CA ALA A 133 -26.16 10.06 -2.92
C ALA A 133 -25.78 11.52 -2.64
N LEU A 134 -26.64 12.26 -1.93
CA LEU A 134 -26.33 13.62 -1.49
C LEU A 134 -25.22 13.64 -0.44
N VAL A 135 -25.24 12.72 0.52
CA VAL A 135 -24.22 12.64 1.57
C VAL A 135 -22.90 12.10 1.03
N THR A 136 -22.90 11.00 0.26
CA THR A 136 -21.68 10.44 -0.35
C THR A 136 -21.06 11.41 -1.35
N GLY A 137 -21.87 12.19 -2.07
CA GLY A 137 -21.41 13.26 -2.96
C GLY A 137 -20.75 14.48 -2.27
N LEU A 138 -20.55 14.43 -0.94
CA LEU A 138 -19.71 15.37 -0.18
C LEU A 138 -18.26 14.89 -0.03
N TYR A 139 -18.00 13.62 -0.35
CA TYR A 139 -16.73 12.94 -0.13
C TYR A 139 -16.06 12.55 -1.46
N PRO A 140 -14.76 12.21 -1.42
CA PRO A 140 -14.10 11.60 -2.58
C PRO A 140 -14.81 10.30 -3.03
N PRO A 141 -14.66 9.87 -4.30
CA PRO A 141 -15.31 8.67 -4.82
C PRO A 141 -15.05 7.44 -3.95
N ILE A 142 -16.10 6.70 -3.61
CA ILE A 142 -16.02 5.45 -2.85
C ILE A 142 -16.29 4.31 -3.83
N LYS A 143 -15.38 3.33 -3.87
CA LYS A 143 -15.52 2.12 -4.68
C LYS A 143 -15.36 0.90 -3.79
N VAL A 144 -16.24 -0.08 -3.93
CA VAL A 144 -16.25 -1.32 -3.15
C VAL A 144 -16.17 -2.50 -4.11
N TYR A 145 -15.29 -3.44 -3.81
CA TYR A 145 -15.09 -4.65 -4.61
C TYR A 145 -15.25 -5.87 -3.70
N ARG A 146 -16.17 -6.78 -4.06
CA ARG A 146 -16.37 -8.05 -3.38
C ARG A 146 -15.33 -9.06 -3.84
N SER A 147 -14.65 -9.71 -2.91
CA SER A 147 -13.75 -10.79 -3.23
C SER A 147 -14.48 -12.08 -3.55
N VAL A 148 -14.00 -12.79 -4.57
CA VAL A 148 -14.48 -14.14 -4.95
C VAL A 148 -13.83 -15.20 -4.05
N THR A 149 -12.63 -14.93 -3.53
CA THR A 149 -11.88 -15.83 -2.65
C THR A 149 -11.57 -15.15 -1.32
N PRO A 150 -11.44 -15.90 -0.22
CA PRO A 150 -11.02 -15.32 1.05
C PRO A 150 -9.69 -14.56 0.92
N ILE A 151 -9.61 -13.38 1.53
CA ILE A 151 -8.42 -12.54 1.56
C ILE A 151 -7.69 -12.78 2.88
N SER A 152 -6.36 -12.95 2.80
CA SER A 152 -5.52 -12.94 3.99
C SER A 152 -4.90 -11.56 4.21
N SER A 153 -4.43 -11.30 5.43
CA SER A 153 -3.69 -10.08 5.77
C SER A 153 -2.41 -9.89 4.95
N GLU A 154 -1.90 -10.93 4.28
CA GLU A 154 -0.73 -10.83 3.41
C GLU A 154 -1.14 -10.45 1.97
N VAL A 155 -2.22 -11.06 1.47
CA VAL A 155 -2.74 -10.84 0.11
C VAL A 155 -3.41 -9.48 -0.04
N VAL A 156 -4.00 -8.92 1.01
CA VAL A 156 -4.62 -7.59 0.95
C VAL A 156 -3.62 -6.51 0.52
N TRP A 157 -2.36 -6.61 0.95
CA TRP A 157 -1.36 -5.59 0.65
C TRP A 157 -0.91 -5.62 -0.81
N SER A 158 -0.88 -6.79 -1.45
CA SER A 158 -0.62 -6.87 -2.88
C SER A 158 -1.79 -6.26 -3.66
N SER A 159 -3.03 -6.51 -3.24
CA SER A 159 -4.22 -5.86 -3.83
C SER A 159 -4.16 -4.32 -3.69
N PHE A 160 -3.72 -3.81 -2.53
CA PHE A 160 -3.54 -2.37 -2.33
C PHE A 160 -2.42 -1.77 -3.19
N LEU A 161 -1.33 -2.50 -3.41
CA LEU A 161 -0.28 -2.06 -4.33
C LEU A 161 -0.81 -1.99 -5.76
N ASP A 162 -1.59 -2.98 -6.21
CA ASP A 162 -2.18 -2.97 -7.55
C ASP A 162 -3.10 -1.76 -7.74
N PHE A 163 -3.97 -1.48 -6.76
CA PHE A 163 -4.78 -0.24 -6.73
C PHE A 163 -3.93 1.02 -6.90
N SER A 164 -2.89 1.13 -6.06
CA SER A 164 -2.06 2.32 -6.03
C SER A 164 -1.28 2.49 -7.33
N ALA A 165 -0.85 1.40 -7.96
CA ALA A 165 -0.18 1.39 -9.25
C ALA A 165 -1.13 1.80 -10.39
N ASN A 166 -2.36 1.28 -10.42
CA ASN A 166 -3.36 1.64 -11.43
C ASN A 166 -3.79 3.12 -11.33
N GLU A 167 -3.85 3.69 -10.12
CA GLU A 167 -4.15 5.12 -9.90
C GLU A 167 -3.11 6.04 -10.56
N LEU A 168 -1.86 5.58 -10.73
CA LEU A 168 -0.81 6.38 -11.35
C LEU A 168 -1.12 6.71 -12.82
N GLU A 169 -1.99 5.93 -13.50
CA GLU A 169 -2.43 6.24 -14.86
C GLU A 169 -3.28 7.53 -14.93
N TYR A 170 -3.87 7.96 -13.81
CA TYR A 170 -4.86 9.06 -13.76
C TYR A 170 -4.33 10.36 -13.13
N GLY A 171 -3.06 10.37 -12.67
CA GLY A 171 -2.51 11.47 -11.87
C GLY A 171 -1.22 12.10 -12.41
N GLY A 172 -0.80 13.21 -11.79
CA GLY A 172 0.48 13.89 -12.05
C GLY A 172 1.68 13.25 -11.33
N SER A 173 1.76 11.92 -11.31
CA SER A 173 2.86 11.21 -10.65
C SER A 173 4.17 11.37 -11.43
N TRP A 174 5.30 11.26 -10.72
CA TRP A 174 6.62 11.14 -11.35
C TRP A 174 6.87 9.73 -11.90
N ILE A 175 6.13 8.73 -11.42
CA ILE A 175 6.18 7.35 -11.88
C ILE A 175 5.56 7.27 -13.28
N ASP A 176 6.32 6.77 -14.24
CA ASP A 176 5.82 6.58 -15.61
C ASP A 176 4.94 5.34 -15.73
N LYS A 177 4.25 5.22 -16.87
CA LYS A 177 3.33 4.12 -17.15
C LYS A 177 4.00 2.74 -17.14
N GLU A 178 5.28 2.66 -17.52
CA GLU A 178 6.00 1.40 -17.58
C GLU A 178 6.31 0.90 -16.17
N LEU A 179 6.84 1.77 -15.31
CA LEU A 179 7.09 1.44 -13.91
C LEU A 179 5.79 1.14 -13.15
N ALA A 180 4.71 1.90 -13.39
CA ALA A 180 3.39 1.60 -12.83
C ALA A 180 2.90 0.20 -13.25
N GLY A 181 3.06 -0.15 -14.53
CA GLY A 181 2.72 -1.47 -15.05
C GLY A 181 3.53 -2.60 -14.40
N LEU A 182 4.82 -2.38 -14.16
CA LEU A 182 5.66 -3.37 -13.47
C LEU A 182 5.28 -3.54 -11.99
N LEU A 183 4.91 -2.45 -11.30
CA LEU A 183 4.41 -2.52 -9.91
C LEU A 183 3.09 -3.30 -9.82
N SER A 184 2.17 -3.06 -10.76
CA SER A 184 0.92 -3.82 -10.89
C SER A 184 1.19 -5.31 -11.16
N GLN A 185 2.14 -5.64 -12.05
CA GLN A 185 2.53 -7.03 -12.30
C GLN A 185 3.14 -7.69 -11.06
N LEU A 186 3.98 -6.99 -10.30
CA LEU A 186 4.53 -7.50 -9.03
C LEU A 186 3.42 -7.77 -8.01
N ALA A 187 2.43 -6.88 -7.92
CA ALA A 187 1.28 -7.06 -7.06
C ALA A 187 0.48 -8.32 -7.43
N GLN A 188 0.21 -8.53 -8.71
CA GLN A 188 -0.53 -9.69 -9.21
C GLN A 188 0.19 -11.02 -8.98
N LYS A 189 1.52 -11.02 -8.93
CA LYS A 189 2.31 -12.22 -8.58
C LYS A 189 2.15 -12.63 -7.11
N SER A 190 1.78 -11.68 -6.23
CA SER A 190 1.57 -11.88 -4.79
C SER A 190 2.66 -12.73 -4.12
N LEU A 191 3.92 -12.31 -4.30
CA LEU A 191 5.10 -12.98 -3.73
C LEU A 191 5.04 -13.01 -2.21
N GLU A 192 5.22 -14.20 -1.64
CA GLU A 192 5.18 -14.42 -0.21
C GLU A 192 6.24 -13.57 0.52
N SER A 193 5.87 -13.03 1.68
CA SER A 193 6.74 -12.20 2.54
C SER A 193 7.27 -10.90 1.94
N LEU A 194 6.90 -10.54 0.71
CA LEU A 194 7.31 -9.26 0.11
C LEU A 194 6.65 -8.08 0.86
N PRO A 195 7.41 -7.04 1.28
CA PRO A 195 6.90 -5.87 1.99
C PRO A 195 5.98 -4.96 1.14
N TYR A 196 4.80 -5.47 0.75
CA TYR A 196 3.85 -4.77 -0.12
C TYR A 196 3.31 -3.47 0.49
N ALA A 197 3.15 -3.41 1.82
CA ALA A 197 2.64 -2.22 2.49
C ALA A 197 3.59 -1.01 2.33
N GLU A 198 4.91 -1.24 2.40
CA GLU A 198 5.95 -0.23 2.21
C GLU A 198 6.01 0.25 0.76
N LEU A 199 5.86 -0.66 -0.19
CA LEU A 199 5.79 -0.31 -1.62
C LEU A 199 4.55 0.53 -1.88
N CYS A 200 3.39 0.07 -1.43
CA CYS A 200 2.10 0.74 -1.58
C CYS A 200 2.18 2.20 -1.11
N ARG A 201 2.68 2.46 0.12
CA ARG A 201 2.92 3.82 0.64
C ARG A 201 3.77 4.66 -0.31
N SER A 202 4.89 4.11 -0.76
CA SER A 202 5.86 4.85 -1.57
C SER A 202 5.40 5.16 -2.99
N THR A 203 4.43 4.41 -3.55
CA THR A 203 3.95 4.65 -4.92
C THR A 203 3.22 5.98 -5.10
N LEU A 204 2.56 6.48 -4.04
CA LEU A 204 1.82 7.74 -4.07
C LEU A 204 2.61 8.93 -3.51
N GLU A 205 3.88 8.72 -3.15
CA GLU A 205 4.79 9.78 -2.71
C GLU A 205 5.34 10.58 -3.89
N LEU A 206 5.42 11.91 -3.73
CA LEU A 206 5.97 12.80 -4.76
C LEU A 206 7.50 12.71 -4.88
N ASP A 207 8.16 12.22 -3.83
CA ASP A 207 9.61 12.08 -3.79
C ASP A 207 10.03 10.68 -4.26
N PRO A 208 10.72 10.55 -5.41
CA PRO A 208 11.12 9.25 -5.93
C PRO A 208 12.09 8.47 -5.04
N ARG A 209 12.79 9.17 -4.14
CA ARG A 209 13.67 8.54 -3.16
C ARG A 209 12.89 7.59 -2.25
N SER A 210 11.61 7.85 -2.00
CA SER A 210 10.74 7.00 -1.19
C SER A 210 10.56 5.61 -1.81
N LEU A 211 10.27 5.53 -3.11
CA LEU A 211 10.10 4.24 -3.79
C LEU A 211 11.43 3.47 -3.87
N PHE A 212 12.53 4.16 -4.20
CA PHE A 212 13.86 3.55 -4.15
C PHE A 212 14.16 2.94 -2.77
N MET A 213 13.89 3.67 -1.69
CA MET A 213 14.14 3.18 -0.33
C MET A 213 13.23 2.02 0.06
N SER A 214 11.97 2.00 -0.38
CA SER A 214 11.07 0.87 -0.16
C SER A 214 11.55 -0.38 -0.91
N LEU A 215 11.94 -0.25 -2.18
CA LEU A 215 12.50 -1.35 -2.97
C LEU A 215 13.83 -1.87 -2.39
N TYR A 216 14.69 -0.98 -1.91
CA TYR A 216 15.91 -1.36 -1.20
C TYR A 216 15.60 -2.20 0.05
N ARG A 217 14.59 -1.78 0.85
CA ARG A 217 14.18 -2.53 2.04
C ARG A 217 13.61 -3.90 1.72
N CYS A 218 12.96 -4.07 0.56
CA CYS A 218 12.59 -5.40 0.08
C CYS A 218 13.86 -6.26 -0.04
N ILE A 219 14.89 -5.79 -0.75
CA ILE A 219 16.16 -6.53 -0.89
C ILE A 219 16.79 -6.81 0.49
N GLU A 220 16.83 -5.80 1.37
CA GLU A 220 17.35 -5.92 2.74
C GLU A 220 16.65 -7.01 3.57
N ALA A 221 15.34 -7.21 3.38
CA ALA A 221 14.59 -8.26 4.07
C ALA A 221 15.12 -9.68 3.77
N THR A 222 15.90 -9.85 2.70
CA THR A 222 16.49 -11.14 2.31
C THR A 222 17.96 -11.30 2.70
N TYR A 223 18.59 -10.32 3.35
CA TYR A 223 20.02 -10.36 3.71
C TYR A 223 20.42 -11.57 4.56
N ALA A 224 19.50 -12.09 5.38
CA ALA A 224 19.76 -13.25 6.22
C ALA A 224 19.66 -14.58 5.47
N HIS A 225 19.09 -14.61 4.26
CA HIS A 225 18.76 -15.82 3.51
C HIS A 225 19.92 -16.81 3.46
N ASP A 226 21.06 -16.42 2.89
CA ASP A 226 22.17 -17.36 2.66
C ASP A 226 22.71 -17.94 3.97
N LYS A 227 22.91 -17.09 4.99
CA LYS A 227 23.48 -17.53 6.27
C LYS A 227 22.50 -18.36 7.08
N ALA A 228 21.22 -17.98 7.10
CA ALA A 228 20.18 -18.75 7.77
C ALA A 228 19.94 -20.10 7.07
N SER A 229 19.94 -20.15 5.73
CA SER A 229 19.83 -21.38 4.95
C SER A 229 21.05 -22.29 5.13
N MET A 230 22.28 -21.74 5.17
CA MET A 230 23.47 -22.52 5.51
C MET A 230 23.36 -23.12 6.92
N LEU A 231 22.91 -22.33 7.91
CA LEU A 231 22.74 -22.79 9.28
C LEU A 231 21.66 -23.88 9.39
N LYS A 232 20.53 -23.67 8.71
CA LYS A 232 19.44 -24.64 8.58
C LYS A 232 19.97 -25.99 8.13
N ASN A 233 20.73 -26.01 7.04
CA ASN A 233 21.28 -27.23 6.46
C ASN A 233 22.34 -27.86 7.36
N ALA A 234 23.25 -27.05 7.92
CA ALA A 234 24.32 -27.54 8.79
C ALA A 234 23.80 -28.16 10.10
N LEU A 235 22.68 -27.65 10.62
CA LEU A 235 22.06 -28.13 11.86
C LEU A 235 20.86 -29.05 11.64
N SER A 236 20.48 -29.32 10.37
CA SER A 236 19.30 -30.12 10.01
C SER A 236 18.01 -29.61 10.69
N ILE A 237 17.79 -28.29 10.67
CA ILE A 237 16.60 -27.66 11.26
C ILE A 237 15.46 -27.67 10.23
N GLU A 238 14.27 -28.09 10.63
CA GLU A 238 13.09 -28.16 9.75
C GLU A 238 12.39 -26.81 9.52
N ALA A 239 12.73 -25.78 10.30
CA ALA A 239 12.19 -24.43 10.16
C ALA A 239 12.61 -23.74 8.84
N SER A 240 11.86 -22.72 8.46
CA SER A 240 12.19 -21.82 7.36
C SER A 240 13.38 -20.91 7.70
N TRP A 241 14.07 -20.38 6.68
CA TRP A 241 15.25 -19.54 6.92
C TRP A 241 14.87 -18.23 7.64
N ASN A 242 13.69 -17.67 7.36
CA ASN A 242 13.18 -16.44 7.97
C ASN A 242 12.81 -16.66 9.45
N GLU A 243 12.29 -17.83 9.82
CA GLU A 243 12.10 -18.19 11.22
C GLU A 243 13.44 -18.27 11.96
N ILE A 244 14.43 -18.93 11.36
CA ILE A 244 15.79 -19.03 11.91
C ILE A 244 16.40 -17.63 12.09
N ALA A 245 16.30 -16.77 11.07
CA ALA A 245 16.81 -15.40 11.13
C ALA A 245 16.12 -14.59 12.24
N SER A 246 14.80 -14.69 12.37
CA SER A 246 14.02 -14.03 13.45
C SER A 246 14.45 -14.50 14.84
N VAL A 247 14.73 -15.79 15.03
CA VAL A 247 15.24 -16.33 16.30
C VAL A 247 16.65 -15.82 16.60
N LEU A 248 17.54 -15.84 15.60
CA LEU A 248 18.91 -15.32 15.74
C LEU A 248 18.93 -13.85 16.13
N GLU A 249 18.07 -13.03 15.51
CA GLU A 249 17.96 -11.61 15.87
C GLU A 249 17.43 -11.44 17.30
N LYS A 250 16.33 -12.12 17.66
CA LYS A 250 15.68 -11.96 18.97
C LYS A 250 16.52 -12.48 20.13
N GLN A 251 17.21 -13.61 19.95
CA GLN A 251 17.91 -14.30 21.04
C GLN A 251 19.40 -13.94 21.11
N MET A 252 20.02 -13.64 19.97
CA MET A 252 21.47 -13.41 19.90
C MET A 252 21.82 -11.98 19.48
N SER A 253 20.83 -11.12 19.17
CA SER A 253 21.05 -9.82 18.55
C SER A 253 21.90 -9.91 17.27
N TRP A 254 21.88 -11.08 16.61
CA TRP A 254 22.66 -11.29 15.40
C TRP A 254 21.96 -10.61 14.23
N ARG A 255 22.74 -9.88 13.41
CA ARG A 255 22.29 -9.25 12.18
C ARG A 255 23.33 -9.45 11.08
N PRO A 256 22.92 -9.68 9.82
CA PRO A 256 23.84 -9.75 8.69
C PRO A 256 24.59 -8.42 8.51
N LEU A 257 25.86 -8.50 8.09
CA LEU A 257 26.64 -7.32 7.73
C LEU A 257 26.13 -6.75 6.40
N GLU A 258 25.71 -5.49 6.41
CA GLU A 258 24.90 -4.89 5.34
C GLU A 258 25.55 -4.99 3.95
N GLU A 259 26.77 -4.45 3.78
CA GLU A 259 27.45 -4.39 2.48
C GLU A 259 27.73 -5.79 1.90
N THR A 260 28.22 -6.71 2.72
CA THR A 260 28.51 -8.09 2.27
C THR A 260 27.23 -8.86 1.95
N SER A 261 26.15 -8.62 2.69
CA SER A 261 24.87 -9.30 2.48
C SER A 261 24.18 -8.81 1.21
N LEU A 262 24.26 -7.50 0.93
CA LEU A 262 23.76 -6.94 -0.32
C LEU A 262 24.44 -7.59 -1.52
N ILE A 263 25.78 -7.67 -1.53
CA ILE A 263 26.50 -8.31 -2.65
C ILE A 263 26.11 -9.79 -2.80
N SER A 264 25.94 -10.50 -1.69
CA SER A 264 25.52 -11.91 -1.68
C SER A 264 24.12 -12.06 -2.30
N VAL A 265 23.16 -11.28 -1.84
CA VAL A 265 21.77 -11.31 -2.32
C VAL A 265 21.66 -10.90 -3.78
N LEU A 266 22.45 -9.93 -4.23
CA LEU A 266 22.48 -9.52 -5.64
C LEU A 266 22.98 -10.62 -6.58
N SER A 267 23.63 -11.68 -6.08
CA SER A 267 23.97 -12.85 -6.91
C SER A 267 22.75 -13.66 -7.37
N LEU A 268 21.58 -13.44 -6.75
CA LEU A 268 20.32 -14.08 -7.11
C LEU A 268 19.57 -13.33 -8.24
N ALA A 269 19.98 -12.11 -8.55
CA ALA A 269 19.37 -11.28 -9.60
C ALA A 269 20.01 -11.51 -10.96
N LYS A 270 19.26 -11.24 -12.04
CA LYS A 270 19.78 -11.31 -13.40
C LYS A 270 20.90 -10.28 -13.65
N ASP A 271 21.94 -10.73 -14.35
CA ASP A 271 23.08 -9.89 -14.73
C ASP A 271 22.67 -8.65 -15.53
N GLU A 272 21.62 -8.74 -16.35
CA GLU A 272 21.10 -7.62 -17.16
C GLU A 272 20.59 -6.47 -16.28
N ASP A 273 19.80 -6.79 -15.24
CA ASP A 273 19.27 -5.79 -14.30
C ASP A 273 20.37 -5.18 -13.43
N LEU A 274 21.39 -5.97 -13.07
CA LEU A 274 22.57 -5.47 -12.34
C LEU A 274 23.43 -4.52 -13.20
N ARG A 275 23.57 -4.80 -14.50
CA ARG A 275 24.24 -3.89 -15.44
C ARG A 275 23.43 -2.62 -15.64
N GLU A 276 22.12 -2.74 -15.71
CA GLU A 276 21.21 -1.62 -15.87
C GLU A 276 21.29 -0.65 -14.69
N ILE A 277 21.21 -1.15 -13.45
CA ILE A 277 21.36 -0.29 -12.26
C ILE A 277 22.76 0.35 -12.19
N CYS A 278 23.81 -0.35 -12.60
CA CYS A 278 25.16 0.23 -12.70
C CYS A 278 25.19 1.40 -13.71
N ALA A 279 24.59 1.22 -14.88
CA ALA A 279 24.50 2.25 -15.91
C ALA A 279 23.73 3.49 -15.41
N CYS A 280 22.58 3.28 -14.73
CA CYS A 280 21.77 4.34 -14.14
C CYS A 280 22.53 5.16 -13.09
N LEU A 281 23.41 4.51 -12.32
CA LEU A 281 24.18 5.13 -11.25
C LEU A 281 25.57 5.62 -11.69
N GLY A 282 25.87 5.57 -13.00
CA GLY A 282 27.12 6.06 -13.57
C GLY A 282 28.35 5.24 -13.18
N VAL A 283 28.18 3.94 -12.97
CA VAL A 283 29.26 3.02 -12.62
C VAL A 283 29.87 2.43 -13.89
N ASN A 284 31.17 2.66 -14.09
CA ASN A 284 31.91 2.03 -15.16
C ASN A 284 32.31 0.62 -14.73
N LEU A 285 31.71 -0.39 -15.37
CA LEU A 285 32.09 -1.79 -15.17
C LEU A 285 33.46 -2.01 -15.82
N THR A 286 34.45 -2.38 -15.01
CA THR A 286 35.75 -2.85 -15.49
C THR A 286 35.80 -4.37 -15.43
N ASP A 287 36.59 -5.01 -16.31
CA ASP A 287 36.70 -6.49 -16.38
C ASP A 287 37.10 -7.15 -15.05
N GLU A 288 37.77 -6.40 -14.16
CA GLU A 288 38.24 -6.88 -12.86
C GLU A 288 37.17 -6.84 -11.75
N THR A 289 36.07 -6.10 -11.94
CA THR A 289 35.02 -5.99 -10.92
C THR A 289 33.76 -6.75 -11.33
N GLY A 290 33.43 -7.79 -10.57
CA GLY A 290 32.17 -8.51 -10.74
C GLY A 290 30.96 -7.57 -10.64
N VAL A 291 30.00 -7.74 -11.53
CA VAL A 291 28.83 -6.84 -11.68
C VAL A 291 28.03 -6.72 -10.38
N GLN A 292 27.89 -7.81 -9.61
CA GLN A 292 27.19 -7.84 -8.32
C GLN A 292 27.86 -6.90 -7.30
N SER A 293 29.19 -6.92 -7.27
CA SER A 293 29.98 -6.09 -6.35
C SER A 293 29.90 -4.61 -6.73
N ALA A 294 29.96 -4.31 -8.03
CA ALA A 294 29.78 -2.96 -8.54
C ALA A 294 28.38 -2.40 -8.25
N ALA A 295 27.33 -3.18 -8.55
CA ALA A 295 25.95 -2.82 -8.29
C ALA A 295 25.67 -2.63 -6.79
N GLY A 296 26.11 -3.58 -5.95
CA GLY A 296 25.91 -3.51 -4.49
C GLY A 296 26.53 -2.26 -3.88
N ARG A 297 27.78 -1.92 -4.23
CA ARG A 297 28.41 -0.68 -3.77
C ARG A 297 27.67 0.57 -4.24
N ALA A 298 27.17 0.58 -5.47
CA ALA A 298 26.47 1.73 -6.04
C ALA A 298 25.11 1.97 -5.38
N ILE A 299 24.31 0.91 -5.22
CA ILE A 299 23.02 0.94 -4.52
C ILE A 299 23.23 1.40 -3.07
N TYR A 300 24.19 0.78 -2.36
CA TYR A 300 24.50 1.13 -0.97
C TYR A 300 24.94 2.59 -0.82
N LYS A 301 25.76 3.09 -1.75
CA LYS A 301 26.18 4.50 -1.79
C LYS A 301 24.99 5.44 -2.00
N LEU A 302 24.09 5.14 -2.93
CA LEU A 302 22.90 5.96 -3.16
C LEU A 302 21.99 5.97 -1.92
N ARG A 303 21.71 4.79 -1.35
CA ARG A 303 20.95 4.63 -0.10
C ARG A 303 21.54 5.47 1.03
N ASN A 304 22.86 5.40 1.24
CA ASN A 304 23.53 6.18 2.28
C ASN A 304 23.49 7.69 2.01
N HIS A 305 23.55 8.13 0.76
CA HIS A 305 23.37 9.54 0.42
C HIS A 305 21.95 10.05 0.64
N ILE A 306 20.93 9.19 0.48
CA ILE A 306 19.54 9.55 0.78
C ILE A 306 19.32 9.66 2.30
N VAL A 307 19.85 8.72 3.08
CA VAL A 307 19.59 8.62 4.53
C VAL A 307 20.48 9.56 5.36
N HIS A 308 21.73 9.78 4.97
CA HIS A 308 22.68 10.53 5.78
C HIS A 308 22.88 11.96 5.27
N TYR A 309 22.30 12.93 5.99
CA TYR A 309 22.65 14.35 5.88
C TYR A 309 24.01 14.62 6.53
N ARG A 310 25.08 14.32 5.82
CA ARG A 310 26.44 14.65 6.27
C ARG A 310 26.78 16.10 5.89
N PRO A 311 27.37 16.91 6.79
CA PRO A 311 27.72 18.30 6.49
C PRO A 311 28.59 18.50 5.24
N ALA A 312 29.42 17.50 4.91
CA ALA A 312 30.31 17.54 3.75
C ALA A 312 29.64 17.12 2.43
N HIS A 313 28.43 16.55 2.47
CA HIS A 313 27.75 16.02 1.29
C HIS A 313 26.54 16.90 0.95
N SER A 314 26.44 17.31 -0.32
CA SER A 314 25.22 17.95 -0.80
C SER A 314 24.06 16.96 -0.78
N PRO A 315 22.84 17.37 -0.40
CA PRO A 315 21.67 16.50 -0.47
C PRO A 315 21.50 15.92 -1.87
N VAL A 316 21.03 14.68 -1.97
CA VAL A 316 20.67 14.05 -3.25
C VAL A 316 19.60 14.91 -3.93
N LYS A 317 19.94 15.46 -5.09
CA LYS A 317 19.00 16.22 -5.93
C LYS A 317 18.15 15.25 -6.73
N VAL A 318 16.84 15.40 -6.64
CA VAL A 318 15.87 14.59 -7.40
C VAL A 318 16.15 14.68 -8.91
N SER A 319 16.51 15.85 -9.44
CA SER A 319 16.80 16.03 -10.87
C SER A 319 18.12 15.40 -11.35
N GLY A 320 18.93 14.82 -10.45
CA GLY A 320 20.23 14.25 -10.80
C GLY A 320 20.18 12.81 -11.32
N PHE A 321 19.00 12.17 -11.32
CA PHE A 321 18.85 10.77 -11.63
C PHE A 321 17.59 10.52 -12.46
N ASP A 322 17.64 9.48 -13.31
CA ASP A 322 16.46 8.88 -13.91
C ASP A 322 15.85 7.88 -12.93
N TRP A 323 14.94 8.38 -12.08
CA TRP A 323 14.34 7.58 -11.02
C TRP A 323 13.44 6.46 -11.53
N ASN A 324 12.78 6.65 -12.67
CA ASN A 324 11.98 5.58 -13.26
C ASN A 324 12.89 4.42 -13.65
N ARG A 325 13.98 4.70 -14.38
CA ARG A 325 14.94 3.67 -14.79
C ARG A 325 15.62 2.98 -13.60
N ILE A 326 15.98 3.73 -12.57
CA ILE A 326 16.52 3.17 -11.31
C ILE A 326 15.50 2.26 -10.62
N CYS A 327 14.26 2.71 -10.45
CA CYS A 327 13.24 1.94 -9.73
C CYS A 327 12.80 0.71 -10.53
N LYS A 328 12.77 0.78 -11.87
CA LYS A 328 12.51 -0.40 -12.73
C LYS A 328 13.57 -1.47 -12.53
N ALA A 329 14.85 -1.11 -12.61
CA ALA A 329 15.95 -2.07 -12.40
C ALA A 329 15.93 -2.63 -10.97
N LEU A 330 15.69 -1.78 -9.96
CA LEU A 330 15.66 -2.22 -8.56
C LEU A 330 14.44 -3.09 -8.24
N LEU A 331 13.31 -2.84 -8.89
CA LEU A 331 12.10 -3.66 -8.81
C LEU A 331 12.33 -5.05 -9.39
N ALA A 332 12.97 -5.15 -10.57
CA ALA A 332 13.33 -6.43 -11.18
C ALA A 332 14.31 -7.22 -10.29
N ILE A 333 15.34 -6.56 -9.74
CA ILE A 333 16.27 -7.15 -8.79
C ILE A 333 15.54 -7.66 -7.54
N ALA A 334 14.67 -6.84 -6.94
CA ALA A 334 13.90 -7.23 -5.77
C ALA A 334 13.00 -8.43 -6.06
N GLU A 335 12.34 -8.46 -7.22
CA GLU A 335 11.53 -9.59 -7.63
C GLU A 335 12.36 -10.89 -7.73
N ASP A 336 13.46 -10.88 -8.49
CA ASP A 336 14.32 -12.05 -8.66
C ASP A 336 14.81 -12.59 -7.31
N VAL A 337 15.27 -11.69 -6.43
CA VAL A 337 15.75 -12.01 -5.10
C VAL A 337 14.68 -12.70 -4.26
N PHE A 338 13.44 -12.18 -4.25
CA PHE A 338 12.35 -12.81 -3.49
C PHE A 338 11.93 -14.16 -4.08
N VAL A 339 11.83 -14.25 -5.41
CA VAL A 339 11.50 -15.50 -6.09
C VAL A 339 12.51 -16.59 -5.73
N VAL A 340 13.81 -16.28 -5.63
CA VAL A 340 14.80 -17.28 -5.24
C VAL A 340 14.82 -17.54 -3.73
N ALA A 341 14.72 -16.50 -2.89
CA ALA A 341 14.82 -16.64 -1.44
C ALA A 341 13.59 -17.28 -0.79
N TYR A 342 12.40 -17.09 -1.37
CA TYR A 342 11.13 -17.63 -0.86
C TYR A 342 10.49 -18.66 -1.79
N GLY A 343 10.95 -18.75 -3.04
CA GLY A 343 10.49 -19.78 -3.96
C GLY A 343 10.78 -21.17 -3.42
N LYS A 344 9.79 -22.06 -3.52
CA LYS A 344 10.02 -23.49 -3.35
C LYS A 344 10.88 -23.94 -4.52
N VAL A 345 12.19 -24.05 -4.31
CA VAL A 345 13.02 -24.87 -5.20
C VAL A 345 12.48 -26.29 -5.07
N GLU A 346 11.60 -26.71 -5.98
CA GLU A 346 11.37 -28.12 -6.22
C GLU A 346 12.72 -28.68 -6.66
N VAL A 347 13.45 -29.27 -5.72
CA VAL A 347 14.57 -30.13 -6.04
C VAL A 347 13.96 -31.34 -6.74
N SER A 348 13.84 -31.25 -8.06
CA SER A 348 13.62 -32.39 -8.92
C SER A 348 14.81 -33.32 -8.69
N ASN A 349 14.65 -34.30 -7.80
CA ASN A 349 15.56 -35.43 -7.67
C ASN A 349 15.46 -36.25 -8.96
N SER A 350 16.22 -35.84 -9.97
CA SER A 350 16.57 -36.71 -11.09
C SER A 350 17.76 -37.57 -10.66
N THR A 351 17.47 -38.67 -9.99
CA THR A 351 18.38 -39.81 -9.85
C THR A 351 17.61 -41.08 -10.18
N THR A 352 17.69 -41.47 -11.44
CA THR A 352 17.72 -42.87 -11.87
C THR A 352 19.03 -43.13 -12.58
#